data_AF-A0A7K2N1B8-F1
#
_entry.id   AF-A0A7K2N1B8-F1
#
_cell.length_a   1.000
_cell.length_b   1.000
_cell.length_c   1.000
_cell.angle_alpha   90.00
_cell.angle_beta   90.00
_cell.angle_gamma   90.00
#
_symmetry.space_group_name_H-M   'P 1'
#
loop_
_entity.id
_entity.type
_entity.pdbx_description
1 polymer ?
#
loop_
_entity_poly.entity_id
_entity_poly.type
_entity_poly.pdbx_seq_one_letter_code
_entity_poly.pdbx_strand_id
1 'polypeptide(L)'
;MTTLTSDIRLARQLVHGSDRREWWRIALTAAGAAAATGFALAAVTLASVPSGYTVSHFHGLLTGAGTRGGVISGLLLLLVPVLAFLGQCTRIGAVHRDRRLAGLRLAGATPWQVRRIAALETGLACLLGSAVATVFSALSVLRLWSGPTAATWVGFALVAVGVPALG
;
A
#
# COMPACT_ATOMS: atom_id res chain seq x y z
N MET A 1 21.21 -40.79 -1.10
CA MET A 1 21.14 -39.32 -0.88
C MET A 1 20.40 -38.57 -2.00
N THR A 2 19.60 -39.25 -2.83
CA THR A 2 18.92 -38.68 -4.00
C THR A 2 17.47 -38.23 -3.74
N THR A 3 16.89 -38.59 -2.59
CA THR A 3 15.49 -38.34 -2.23
C THR A 3 15.23 -36.91 -1.71
N LEU A 4 16.15 -36.37 -0.90
CA LEU A 4 16.05 -35.01 -0.38
C LEU A 4 16.05 -33.94 -1.48
N THR A 5 16.85 -34.13 -2.52
CA THR A 5 16.95 -33.20 -3.65
C THR A 5 15.70 -33.24 -4.53
N SER A 6 15.07 -34.41 -4.69
CA SER A 6 13.78 -34.55 -5.38
C SER A 6 12.63 -33.94 -4.57
N ASP A 7 12.62 -34.11 -3.25
CA ASP A 7 11.60 -33.53 -2.37
C ASP A 7 11.69 -32.00 -2.34
N ILE A 8 12.91 -31.46 -2.28
CA ILE A 8 13.16 -30.01 -2.37
C ILE A 8 12.74 -29.48 -3.74
N ARG A 9 12.96 -30.22 -4.83
CA ARG A 9 12.52 -29.81 -6.18
C ARG A 9 10.99 -29.86 -6.32
N LEU A 10 10.33 -30.87 -5.78
CA LEU A 10 8.86 -30.99 -5.78
C LEU A 10 8.23 -29.90 -4.91
N ALA A 11 8.76 -29.66 -3.71
CA ALA A 11 8.34 -28.55 -2.85
C ALA A 11 8.56 -27.20 -3.55
N ARG A 12 9.71 -27.02 -4.22
CA ARG A 12 10.02 -25.81 -4.98
C ARG A 12 9.14 -25.64 -6.22
N GLN A 13 8.75 -26.70 -6.92
CA GLN A 13 7.82 -26.63 -8.06
C GLN A 13 6.37 -26.39 -7.63
N LEU A 14 5.93 -26.97 -6.51
CA LEU A 14 4.63 -26.68 -5.89
C LEU A 14 4.56 -25.22 -5.39
N VAL A 15 5.69 -24.62 -5.03
CA VAL A 15 5.80 -23.21 -4.60
C VAL A 15 6.02 -22.25 -5.79
N HIS A 16 6.77 -22.65 -6.83
CA HIS A 16 7.02 -21.82 -8.03
C HIS A 16 5.92 -21.91 -9.09
N GLY A 17 4.91 -22.75 -8.92
CA GLY A 17 3.68 -22.73 -9.71
C GLY A 17 2.79 -21.50 -9.44
N SER A 18 3.28 -20.45 -8.77
CA SER A 18 2.55 -19.20 -8.61
C SER A 18 2.43 -18.53 -9.97
N ASP A 19 1.28 -18.77 -10.60
CA ASP A 19 0.84 -18.18 -11.84
C ASP A 19 1.27 -16.72 -11.95
N ARG A 20 1.69 -16.31 -13.15
CA ARG A 20 1.96 -14.92 -13.50
C ARG A 20 0.81 -13.99 -13.07
N ARG A 21 -0.43 -14.52 -12.98
CA ARG A 21 -1.63 -13.86 -12.44
C ARG A 21 -1.57 -13.57 -10.93
N GLU A 22 -0.98 -14.43 -10.11
CA GLU A 22 -0.83 -14.22 -8.68
C GLU A 22 0.16 -13.09 -8.38
N TRP A 23 1.29 -13.05 -9.11
CA TRP A 23 2.24 -11.95 -9.04
C TRP A 23 1.62 -10.61 -9.48
N TRP A 24 0.87 -10.61 -10.58
CA TRP A 24 0.16 -9.40 -11.02
C TRP A 24 -0.83 -8.89 -9.98
N ARG A 25 -1.55 -9.78 -9.30
CA ARG A 25 -2.47 -9.37 -8.23
C ARG A 25 -1.73 -8.73 -7.05
N ILE A 26 -0.64 -9.35 -6.59
CA ILE A 26 0.16 -8.82 -5.48
C ILE A 26 0.73 -7.45 -5.87
N ALA A 27 1.27 -7.33 -7.09
CA ALA A 27 1.78 -6.08 -7.61
C ALA A 27 0.70 -4.98 -7.70
N LEU A 28 -0.51 -5.31 -8.17
CA LEU A 28 -1.62 -4.35 -8.25
C LEU A 28 -2.11 -3.90 -6.87
N THR A 29 -2.17 -4.82 -5.91
CA THR A 29 -2.57 -4.50 -4.52
C THR A 29 -1.51 -3.62 -3.85
N ALA A 30 -0.23 -3.96 -4.03
CA ALA A 30 0.89 -3.15 -3.53
C ALA A 30 0.93 -1.77 -4.20
N ALA A 31 0.69 -1.70 -5.52
CA ALA A 31 0.64 -0.43 -6.26
C ALA A 31 -0.53 0.46 -5.81
N GLY A 32 -1.72 -0.11 -5.58
CA GLY A 32 -2.87 0.61 -5.04
C GLY A 32 -2.62 1.14 -3.63
N ALA A 33 -2.03 0.31 -2.74
CA ALA A 33 -1.66 0.72 -1.39
C ALA A 33 -0.56 1.81 -1.40
N ALA A 34 0.41 1.70 -2.31
CA ALA A 34 1.45 2.71 -2.50
C ALA A 34 0.86 4.05 -2.98
N ALA A 35 -0.07 4.02 -3.94
CA ALA A 35 -0.76 5.22 -4.43
C ALA A 35 -1.60 5.88 -3.33
N ALA A 36 -2.39 5.11 -2.58
CA ALA A 36 -3.19 5.62 -1.46
C ALA A 36 -2.31 6.28 -0.38
N THR A 37 -1.22 5.60 -0.01
CA THR A 37 -0.23 6.11 0.94
C THR A 37 0.41 7.39 0.40
N GLY A 38 0.83 7.41 -0.86
CA GLY A 38 1.44 8.58 -1.50
C GLY A 38 0.53 9.81 -1.51
N PHE A 39 -0.74 9.65 -1.89
CA PHE A 39 -1.70 10.76 -1.89
C PHE A 39 -2.01 11.27 -0.47
N ALA A 40 -2.15 10.37 0.49
CA ALA A 40 -2.37 10.75 1.89
C ALA A 40 -1.16 11.49 2.48
N LEU A 41 0.06 11.01 2.23
CA LEU A 41 1.28 11.70 2.66
C LEU A 41 1.48 13.05 1.95
N ALA A 42 1.12 13.15 0.67
CA ALA A 42 1.12 14.43 -0.05
C ALA A 42 0.14 15.43 0.60
N ALA A 43 -1.06 14.99 0.98
CA ALA A 43 -2.01 15.85 1.69
C ALA A 43 -1.50 16.28 3.08
N VAL A 44 -0.92 15.35 3.84
CA VAL A 44 -0.33 15.61 5.18
C VAL A 44 0.85 16.58 5.08
N THR A 45 1.76 16.38 4.12
CA THR A 45 2.88 17.28 3.90
C THR A 45 2.40 18.69 3.57
N LEU A 46 1.48 18.84 2.62
CA LEU A 46 0.91 20.15 2.26
C LEU A 46 0.21 20.83 3.44
N ALA A 47 -0.55 20.07 4.24
CA ALA A 47 -1.23 20.59 5.42
C ALA A 47 -0.27 21.01 6.54
N SER A 48 0.90 20.36 6.63
CA SER A 48 1.90 20.62 7.67
C SER A 48 2.84 21.79 7.36
N VAL A 49 2.88 22.30 6.12
CA VAL A 49 3.74 23.44 5.77
C VAL A 49 3.18 24.74 6.36
N PRO A 50 3.90 25.41 7.30
CA PRO A 50 3.47 26.68 7.87
C PRO A 50 3.27 27.76 6.80
N SER A 51 2.26 28.61 6.98
CA SER A 51 1.96 29.76 6.13
C SER A 51 3.13 30.78 6.18
N GLY A 52 4.08 30.66 5.25
CA GLY A 52 5.24 31.54 5.20
C GLY A 52 6.46 31.00 4.43
N TYR A 53 6.51 29.70 4.11
CA TYR A 53 7.61 29.13 3.32
C TYR A 53 7.34 29.24 1.81
N THR A 54 8.12 30.10 1.14
CA THR A 54 8.20 30.21 -0.32
C THR A 54 8.99 29.04 -0.89
N VAL A 55 8.30 27.98 -1.33
CA VAL A 55 8.95 26.88 -2.06
C VAL A 55 9.24 27.38 -3.49
N SER A 56 10.49 27.79 -3.73
CA SER A 56 10.99 28.44 -4.96
C SER A 56 10.79 27.63 -6.26
N HIS A 57 10.41 26.35 -6.19
CA HIS A 57 10.31 25.46 -7.36
C HIS A 57 8.93 25.44 -8.04
N PHE A 58 7.88 26.00 -7.43
CA PHE A 58 6.50 25.95 -7.96
C PHE A 58 5.93 27.32 -8.35
N HIS A 59 6.75 28.18 -8.97
CA HIS A 59 6.32 29.32 -9.81
C HIS A 59 5.11 30.13 -9.26
N GLY A 60 5.07 30.41 -7.96
CA GLY A 60 4.02 31.23 -7.35
C GLY A 60 2.59 30.64 -7.35
N LEU A 61 2.33 29.49 -7.97
CA LEU A 61 0.98 28.91 -8.14
C LEU A 61 0.40 28.32 -6.84
N LEU A 62 1.26 27.94 -5.89
CA LEU A 62 0.86 27.39 -4.57
C LEU A 62 0.84 28.45 -3.46
N THR A 63 1.03 29.73 -3.80
CA THR A 63 1.17 30.83 -2.82
C THR A 63 -0.18 31.43 -2.40
N GLY A 64 -1.24 31.20 -3.17
CA GLY A 64 -2.59 31.61 -2.81
C GLY A 64 -3.26 30.60 -1.87
N ALA A 65 -3.80 31.04 -0.74
CA ALA A 65 -4.51 30.18 0.21
C ALA A 65 -5.63 29.33 -0.46
N GLY A 66 -6.22 29.83 -1.55
CA GLY A 66 -7.22 29.11 -2.34
C GLY A 66 -6.69 27.94 -3.18
N THR A 67 -5.46 27.99 -3.70
CA THR A 67 -4.92 26.91 -4.54
C THR A 67 -4.43 25.72 -3.71
N ARG A 68 -3.88 25.97 -2.50
CA ARG A 68 -3.55 24.90 -1.54
C ARG A 68 -4.77 24.06 -1.15
N GLY A 69 -5.88 24.73 -0.83
CA GLY A 69 -7.14 24.05 -0.51
C GLY A 69 -7.64 23.18 -1.66
N GLY A 70 -7.54 23.69 -2.90
CA GLY A 70 -7.90 22.95 -4.12
C GLY A 70 -7.01 21.73 -4.39
N VAL A 71 -5.71 21.81 -4.11
CA VAL A 71 -4.80 20.65 -4.26
C VAL A 71 -5.07 19.60 -3.18
N ILE A 72 -5.29 20.02 -1.93
CA ILE A 72 -5.62 19.10 -0.83
C ILE A 72 -6.95 18.40 -1.12
N SER A 73 -7.98 19.13 -1.54
CA SER A 73 -9.27 18.55 -1.91
C SER A 73 -9.12 17.63 -3.12
N GLY A 74 -8.35 18.01 -4.15
CA GLY A 74 -8.04 17.17 -5.29
C GLY A 74 -7.37 15.85 -4.90
N LEU A 75 -6.40 15.87 -3.98
CA LEU A 75 -5.74 14.67 -3.45
C LEU A 75 -6.71 13.78 -2.67
N LEU A 76 -7.58 14.37 -1.85
CA LEU A 76 -8.64 13.66 -1.12
C LEU A 76 -9.67 13.03 -2.06
N LEU A 77 -10.11 13.76 -3.08
CA LEU A 77 -11.02 13.26 -4.12
C LEU A 77 -10.38 12.12 -4.91
N LEU A 78 -9.08 12.19 -5.20
CA LEU A 78 -8.33 11.12 -5.88
C LEU A 78 -8.13 9.88 -5.00
N LEU A 79 -8.19 10.03 -3.68
CA LEU A 79 -8.14 8.91 -2.76
C LEU A 79 -9.35 7.98 -2.92
N VAL A 80 -10.53 8.52 -3.23
CA VAL A 80 -11.77 7.76 -3.43
C VAL A 80 -11.64 6.69 -4.52
N PRO A 81 -11.30 7.02 -5.78
CA PRO A 81 -11.14 6.02 -6.83
C PRO A 81 -9.95 5.07 -6.58
N VAL A 82 -8.89 5.52 -5.90
CA VAL A 82 -7.73 4.67 -5.57
C VAL A 82 -8.09 3.61 -4.54
N LEU A 83 -8.84 3.98 -3.49
CA LEU A 83 -9.35 3.04 -2.50
C LEU A 83 -10.36 2.06 -3.12
N ALA A 84 -11.23 2.56 -4.00
CA ALA A 84 -12.15 1.70 -4.75
C ALA A 84 -11.39 0.69 -5.61
N PHE A 85 -10.36 1.13 -6.34
CA PHE A 85 -9.48 0.26 -7.12
C PHE A 85 -8.78 -0.79 -6.24
N LEU A 86 -8.20 -0.37 -5.11
CA LEU A 86 -7.55 -1.27 -4.16
C LEU A 86 -8.53 -2.34 -3.64
N GLY A 87 -9.75 -1.94 -3.27
CA GLY A 87 -10.81 -2.85 -2.86
C GLY A 87 -11.23 -3.83 -3.97
N GLN A 88 -11.20 -3.42 -5.24
CA GLN A 88 -11.43 -4.35 -6.35
C GLN A 88 -10.26 -5.33 -6.51
N CYS A 89 -9.01 -4.89 -6.33
CA CYS A 89 -7.85 -5.78 -6.37
C CYS A 89 -7.92 -6.86 -5.29
N THR A 90 -8.31 -6.51 -4.06
CA THR A 90 -8.46 -7.48 -2.97
C THR A 90 -9.63 -8.44 -3.24
N ARG A 91 -10.77 -7.95 -3.73
CA ARG A 91 -11.95 -8.75 -4.07
C ARG A 91 -11.69 -9.75 -5.21
N ILE A 92 -11.10 -9.30 -6.31
CA ILE A 92 -10.69 -10.17 -7.44
C ILE A 92 -9.70 -11.24 -6.94
N GLY A 93 -8.87 -10.87 -5.97
CA GLY A 93 -7.94 -11.77 -5.32
C GLY A 93 -8.58 -12.90 -4.52
N ALA A 94 -9.64 -12.58 -3.77
CA ALA A 94 -10.39 -13.56 -3.00
C ALA A 94 -10.97 -14.66 -3.89
N VAL A 95 -11.59 -14.28 -5.02
CA VAL A 95 -12.23 -15.23 -5.96
C VAL A 95 -11.24 -16.26 -6.53
N HIS A 96 -10.01 -15.84 -6.83
CA HIS A 96 -8.99 -16.77 -7.36
C HIS A 96 -8.41 -17.71 -6.28
N ARG A 97 -8.47 -17.32 -4.99
CA ARG A 97 -7.96 -18.12 -3.87
C ARG A 97 -8.94 -19.21 -3.41
N ASP A 98 -10.22 -19.13 -3.77
CA ASP A 98 -11.25 -20.04 -3.26
C ASP A 98 -10.95 -21.52 -3.53
N ARG A 99 -10.33 -21.86 -4.68
CA ARG A 99 -9.92 -23.24 -4.98
C ARG A 99 -8.84 -23.76 -4.02
N ARG A 100 -7.87 -22.90 -3.66
CA ARG A 100 -6.79 -23.25 -2.72
C ARG A 100 -7.31 -23.32 -1.28
N LEU A 101 -8.24 -22.44 -0.91
CA LEU A 101 -8.87 -22.43 0.41
C LEU A 101 -9.85 -23.59 0.61
N ALA A 102 -10.51 -24.05 -0.46
CA ALA A 102 -11.32 -25.26 -0.44
C ALA A 102 -10.48 -26.51 -0.11
N GLY A 103 -9.29 -26.63 -0.68
CA GLY A 103 -8.34 -27.70 -0.33
C GLY A 103 -7.95 -27.69 1.16
N LEU A 104 -7.71 -26.50 1.73
CA LEU A 104 -7.45 -26.38 3.17
C LEU A 104 -8.66 -26.80 4.02
N ARG A 105 -9.88 -26.45 3.60
CA ARG A 105 -11.11 -26.89 4.30
C ARG A 105 -11.29 -28.41 4.24
N LEU A 106 -10.96 -29.04 3.12
CA LEU A 106 -10.97 -30.51 2.98
C LEU A 106 -9.92 -31.20 3.85
N ALA A 107 -8.81 -30.52 4.15
CA ALA A 107 -7.80 -30.96 5.12
C ALA A 107 -8.19 -30.66 6.59
N GLY A 108 -9.40 -30.16 6.85
CA GLY A 108 -9.91 -29.87 8.19
C GLY A 108 -9.60 -28.46 8.72
N ALA A 109 -9.09 -27.54 7.89
CA ALA A 109 -8.83 -26.17 8.32
C ALA A 109 -10.12 -25.43 8.66
N THR A 110 -10.13 -24.73 9.79
CA THR A 110 -11.28 -23.95 10.23
C THR A 110 -11.48 -22.71 9.34
N PRO A 111 -12.73 -22.24 9.13
CA PRO A 111 -13.01 -21.01 8.38
C PRO A 111 -12.26 -19.78 8.93
N TRP A 112 -11.98 -19.77 10.23
CA TRP A 112 -11.25 -18.69 10.89
C TRP A 112 -9.76 -18.67 10.49
N GLN A 113 -9.11 -19.84 10.43
CA GLN A 113 -7.72 -19.97 9.96
C GLN A 113 -7.58 -19.53 8.49
N VAL A 114 -8.52 -19.97 7.64
CA VAL A 114 -8.56 -19.62 6.22
C VAL A 114 -8.67 -18.10 6.01
N ARG A 115 -9.56 -17.44 6.74
CA ARG A 115 -9.74 -15.98 6.66
C ARG A 115 -8.52 -15.22 7.17
N ARG A 116 -7.85 -15.74 8.21
CA ARG A 116 -6.62 -15.14 8.76
C ARG A 116 -5.46 -15.23 7.79
N ILE A 117 -5.30 -16.35 7.10
CA ILE A 117 -4.28 -16.52 6.06
C ILE A 117 -4.53 -15.55 4.90
N ALA A 118 -5.77 -15.43 4.44
CA ALA A 118 -6.13 -14.50 3.37
C ALA A 118 -5.90 -13.02 3.76
N ALA A 119 -6.22 -12.65 5.00
CA ALA A 119 -5.94 -11.33 5.54
C ALA A 119 -4.44 -11.07 5.64
N LEU A 120 -3.64 -12.04 6.08
CA LEU A 120 -2.18 -11.89 6.16
C LEU A 120 -1.54 -11.72 4.78
N GLU A 121 -1.96 -12.49 3.78
CA GLU A 121 -1.40 -12.34 2.43
C GLU A 121 -1.71 -10.97 1.81
N THR A 122 -2.93 -10.47 2.02
CA THR A 122 -3.37 -9.18 1.48
C THR A 122 -2.76 -8.02 2.26
N GLY A 123 -2.76 -8.13 3.59
CA GLY A 123 -2.13 -7.18 4.50
C GLY A 123 -0.62 -7.05 4.26
N LEU A 124 0.09 -8.15 3.95
CA LEU A 124 1.52 -8.09 3.60
C LEU A 124 1.75 -7.33 2.28
N ALA A 125 0.91 -7.52 1.27
CA ALA A 125 1.01 -6.77 0.02
C ALA A 125 0.72 -5.27 0.23
N CYS A 126 -0.29 -4.94 1.03
CA CYS A 126 -0.62 -3.56 1.40
C CYS A 126 0.50 -2.91 2.22
N LEU A 127 1.06 -3.65 3.20
CA LEU A 127 2.16 -3.19 4.04
C LEU A 127 3.40 -2.89 3.20
N LEU A 128 3.76 -3.76 2.25
CA LEU A 128 4.87 -3.52 1.34
C LEU A 128 4.65 -2.26 0.49
N GLY A 129 3.47 -2.10 -0.11
CA GLY A 129 3.13 -0.91 -0.89
C GLY A 129 3.19 0.38 -0.07
N SER A 130 2.62 0.36 1.14
CA SER A 130 2.62 1.49 2.05
C SER A 130 4.03 1.83 2.56
N ALA A 131 4.84 0.84 2.91
CA ALA A 131 6.21 1.05 3.36
C ALA A 131 7.07 1.71 2.27
N VAL A 132 6.99 1.23 1.02
CA VAL A 132 7.74 1.81 -0.11
C VAL A 132 7.35 3.26 -0.33
N ALA A 133 6.05 3.56 -0.36
CA ALA A 133 5.56 4.93 -0.54
C ALA A 133 5.96 5.86 0.62
N THR A 134 5.90 5.36 1.86
CA THR A 134 6.28 6.12 3.06
C THR A 134 7.77 6.46 3.05
N VAL A 135 8.64 5.49 2.74
CA VAL A 135 10.08 5.72 2.64
C VAL A 135 10.41 6.72 1.54
N PHE A 136 9.82 6.55 0.34
CA PHE A 136 10.06 7.47 -0.77
C PHE A 136 9.60 8.90 -0.45
N SER A 137 8.43 9.04 0.18
CA SER A 137 7.88 10.34 0.57
C SER A 137 8.73 11.00 1.68
N ALA A 138 9.17 10.23 2.68
CA ALA A 138 10.01 10.74 3.76
C ALA A 138 11.38 11.21 3.24
N LEU A 139 11.99 10.44 2.32
CA LEU A 139 13.23 10.84 1.65
C LEU A 139 13.02 12.11 0.83
N SER A 140 11.90 12.22 0.11
CA SER A 140 11.58 13.42 -0.67
C SER A 140 11.44 14.65 0.25
N VAL A 141 10.74 14.53 1.38
CA VAL A 141 10.59 15.62 2.37
C VAL A 141 11.95 16.04 2.92
N LEU A 142 12.79 15.09 3.34
CA LEU A 142 14.13 15.39 3.87
C LEU A 142 15.07 16.02 2.85
N ARG A 143 14.89 15.70 1.55
CA ARG A 143 15.70 16.27 0.46
C ARG A 143 15.26 17.67 0.06
N LEU A 144 13.96 17.94 0.09
CA LEU A 144 13.39 19.22 -0.34
C LEU A 144 13.24 20.22 0.81
N TRP A 145 13.19 19.76 2.06
CA TRP A 145 12.85 20.60 3.21
C TRP A 145 13.69 20.26 4.45
N SER A 146 14.41 21.25 4.95
CA SER A 146 15.36 21.13 6.07
C SER A 146 14.73 21.41 7.45
N GLY A 147 13.42 21.68 7.54
CA GLY A 147 12.71 21.96 8.80
C GLY A 147 11.36 21.27 8.98
N PRO A 148 11.26 19.92 8.84
CA PRO A 148 9.99 19.22 9.08
C PRO A 148 9.60 19.25 10.56
N THR A 149 8.38 19.69 10.85
CA THR A 149 7.80 19.72 12.21
C THR A 149 7.39 18.31 12.68
N ALA A 150 7.40 18.09 14.00
CA ALA A 150 7.02 16.80 14.61
C ALA A 150 5.62 16.31 14.19
N ALA A 151 4.67 17.22 13.94
CA ALA A 151 3.34 16.90 13.42
C ALA A 151 3.38 16.19 12.05
N THR A 152 4.34 16.53 11.19
CA THR A 152 4.52 15.89 9.88
C THR A 152 4.90 14.42 10.07
N TRP A 153 5.82 14.13 10.98
CA TRP A 153 6.25 12.76 11.28
C TRP A 153 5.14 11.94 11.93
N VAL A 154 4.32 12.55 12.79
CA VAL A 154 3.13 11.91 13.36
C VAL A 154 2.12 11.56 12.26
N GLY A 155 1.87 12.49 11.33
CA GLY A 155 1.00 12.23 10.18
C GLY A 155 1.53 11.10 9.28
N PHE A 156 2.84 11.03 9.06
CA PHE A 156 3.47 9.93 8.32
C PHE A 156 3.28 8.59 9.00
N ALA A 157 3.51 8.51 10.31
CA ALA A 157 3.31 7.30 11.08
C ALA A 157 1.84 6.84 11.05
N LEU A 158 0.90 7.79 11.14
CA LEU A 158 -0.53 7.50 11.13
C LEU A 158 -0.99 6.96 9.77
N VAL A 159 -0.51 7.56 8.67
CA VAL A 159 -0.81 7.08 7.31
C VAL A 159 -0.15 5.71 7.03
N ALA A 160 1.09 5.52 7.46
CA ALA A 160 1.83 4.26 7.29
C ALA A 160 1.17 3.08 8.00
N VAL A 161 0.46 3.32 9.11
CA VAL A 161 -0.30 2.27 9.83
C VAL A 161 -1.75 2.20 9.37
N GLY A 162 -2.36 3.33 9.06
CA GLY A 162 -3.77 3.43 8.66
C GLY A 162 -4.06 2.77 7.32
N VAL A 163 -3.19 2.93 6.31
CA VAL A 163 -3.43 2.37 4.97
C VAL A 163 -3.37 0.84 4.96
N PRO A 164 -2.38 0.18 5.58
CA PRO A 164 -2.38 -1.29 5.70
C PRO A 164 -3.56 -1.85 6.51
N ALA A 165 -4.15 -1.06 7.43
CA ALA A 165 -5.31 -1.50 8.20
C ALA A 165 -6.62 -1.49 7.39
N LEU A 166 -6.66 -0.79 6.25
CA LEU A 166 -7.83 -0.67 5.38
C LEU A 166 -7.91 -1.74 4.27
N GLY A 167 -6.82 -2.48 4.02
CA GLY A 167 -6.73 -3.50 2.96
C GLY A 167 -6.59 -4.91 3.50
#